data_AF-A0A3A2ZGS6-F1
#
_entry.id   AF-A0A3A2ZGS6-F1
#
_cell.length_a   1.000
_cell.length_b   1.000
_cell.length_c   1.000
_cell.angle_alpha   90.00
_cell.angle_beta   90.00
_cell.angle_gamma   90.00
#
_symmetry.space_group_name_H-M   'P 1'
#
loop_
_entity.id
_entity.type
_entity.pdbx_description
1 polymer ?
#
loop_
_entity_poly.entity_id
_entity_poly.type
_entity_poly.pdbx_seq_one_letter_code
_entity_poly.pdbx_strand_id
1 'polypeptide(L)'
;MLDLDTLINFAFFLSTALTILILLLPSQYIPPSASVTLNNATNQKPKPRIQILVLGDIGRSPRMQYHAISIAKRGGLVDIIGYYGT
;
A
#
# COMPACT_ATOMS: atom_id res chain seq x y z
N MET A 1 -39.78 29.05 11.16
CA MET A 1 -40.04 27.75 10.52
C MET A 1 -38.85 27.50 9.63
N LEU A 2 -38.04 26.48 9.90
CA LEU A 2 -36.89 26.20 9.03
C LEU A 2 -37.43 25.61 7.73
N ASP A 3 -37.17 26.27 6.61
CA ASP A 3 -37.65 25.82 5.31
C ASP A 3 -36.91 24.56 4.89
N LEU A 4 -37.61 23.64 4.22
CA LEU A 4 -37.07 22.34 3.80
C LEU A 4 -35.77 22.50 2.96
N ASP A 5 -35.70 23.57 2.17
CA ASP A 5 -34.54 23.91 1.35
C ASP A 5 -33.29 24.24 2.19
N THR A 6 -33.47 24.90 3.34
CA THR A 6 -32.36 25.20 4.25
C THR A 6 -31.79 23.93 4.89
N LEU A 7 -32.65 22.97 5.18
CA LEU A 7 -32.25 21.67 5.75
C LEU A 7 -31.49 20.82 4.73
N ILE A 8 -31.96 20.78 3.48
CA ILE A 8 -31.32 20.02 2.39
C ILE A 8 -29.93 20.57 2.07
N ASN A 9 -29.79 21.90 1.97
CA ASN A 9 -28.50 22.52 1.70
C ASN A 9 -27.49 22.23 2.80
N PHE A 10 -27.91 22.32 4.07
CA PHE A 10 -27.02 22.01 5.20
C PHE A 10 -26.56 20.54 5.17
N ALA A 11 -27.48 19.61 4.91
CA ALA A 11 -27.15 18.20 4.78
C ALA A 11 -26.15 17.94 3.62
N PHE A 12 -26.33 18.62 2.48
CA PHE A 12 -25.43 18.52 1.34
C PHE A 12 -24.01 19.04 1.68
N PHE A 13 -23.91 20.22 2.30
CA PHE A 13 -22.62 20.78 2.70
C PHE A 13 -21.93 19.94 3.76
N LEU A 14 -22.68 19.41 4.74
CA LEU A 14 -22.14 18.54 5.78
C LEU A 14 -21.57 17.23 5.19
N SER A 15 -22.30 16.61 4.25
CA SER A 15 -21.85 15.40 3.55
C SER A 15 -20.60 15.66 2.69
N THR A 16 -20.60 16.77 1.95
CA THR A 16 -19.47 17.17 1.11
C THR A 16 -18.23 17.48 1.97
N ALA A 17 -18.40 18.21 3.07
CA ALA A 17 -17.33 18.52 4.01
C ALA A 17 -16.76 17.26 4.66
N LEU A 18 -17.61 16.32 5.07
CA LEU A 18 -17.18 15.03 5.63
C LEU A 18 -16.41 14.19 4.60
N THR A 19 -16.86 14.16 3.35
CA THR A 19 -16.20 13.40 2.26
C THR A 19 -14.83 13.98 1.95
N ILE A 20 -14.74 15.31 1.83
CA ILE A 20 -13.47 16.02 1.64
C ILE A 20 -12.54 15.77 2.83
N LEU A 21 -13.05 15.83 4.06
CA LEU A 21 -12.28 15.54 5.27
C LEU A 21 -11.67 14.13 5.20
N ILE A 22 -12.47 13.09 4.94
CA ILE A 22 -11.99 11.71 4.85
C ILE A 22 -10.91 11.54 3.76
N LEU A 23 -11.05 12.21 2.62
CA LEU A 23 -10.07 12.18 1.53
C LEU A 23 -8.78 12.93 1.85
N LEU A 24 -8.87 14.03 2.61
CA LEU A 24 -7.70 14.81 3.04
C LEU A 24 -7.04 14.25 4.29
N LEU A 25 -7.71 13.37 5.04
CA LEU A 25 -7.08 12.72 6.19
C LEU A 25 -5.85 11.95 5.68
N PRO A 26 -4.67 12.18 6.29
CA PRO A 26 -3.50 11.41 5.95
C PRO A 26 -3.75 9.96 6.36
N SER A 27 -4.11 9.12 5.39
CA SER A 27 -4.22 7.68 5.57
C SER A 27 -2.80 7.13 5.77
N GLN A 28 -2.36 7.12 7.03
CA GLN A 28 -1.05 6.59 7.37
C GLN A 28 -1.12 5.07 7.26
N TYR A 29 -0.70 4.53 6.11
CA TYR A 29 -0.49 3.10 5.94
C TYR A 29 0.70 2.67 6.81
N ILE A 30 0.41 2.03 7.93
CA ILE A 30 1.42 1.40 8.77
C ILE A 30 1.69 0.01 8.18
N PRO A 31 2.89 -0.24 7.60
CA PRO A 31 3.19 -1.54 7.04
C PRO A 31 3.20 -2.59 8.18
N PRO A 32 2.50 -3.73 8.02
CA PRO A 32 2.49 -4.83 9.01
C PRO A 32 3.88 -5.36 9.38
N SER A 33 4.89 -5.10 8.55
CA SER A 33 6.28 -5.49 8.82
C SER A 33 6.94 -4.75 10.00
N ALA A 34 6.36 -3.65 10.49
CA ALA A 34 6.89 -2.92 11.63
C ALA A 34 6.58 -3.58 13.00
N SER A 35 5.48 -4.34 13.10
CA SER A 35 5.04 -4.95 14.37
C SER A 35 5.63 -6.33 14.63
N VAL A 36 5.99 -7.08 13.57
CA VAL A 36 6.62 -8.41 13.70
C VAL A 36 8.04 -8.33 14.29
N THR A 37 8.68 -7.15 14.23
CA THR A 37 10.04 -6.94 14.76
C THR A 37 10.10 -6.79 16.29
N LEU A 38 8.97 -6.57 16.99
CA LEU A 38 9.00 -6.37 18.45
C LEU A 38 9.27 -7.66 19.23
N ASN A 39 8.94 -8.84 18.67
CA ASN A 39 8.97 -10.10 19.41
C ASN A 39 10.29 -10.87 19.25
N ASN A 40 11.18 -10.45 18.34
CA ASN A 40 12.50 -11.02 18.16
C ASN A 40 13.53 -9.94 18.47
N ALA A 41 14.15 -10.02 19.65
CA ALA A 41 15.23 -9.16 20.13
C ALA A 41 16.55 -9.36 19.35
N THR A 42 16.50 -9.29 18.02
CA THR A 42 17.67 -9.05 17.19
C THR A 42 17.65 -7.58 16.78
N ASN A 43 18.77 -6.90 16.93
CA ASN A 43 19.01 -5.50 16.51
C ASN A 43 18.95 -5.33 14.97
N GLN A 44 17.99 -5.95 14.29
CA GLN A 44 17.81 -5.85 12.85
C GLN A 44 16.71 -4.85 12.56
N LYS A 45 17.11 -3.71 11.96
CA LYS A 45 16.16 -2.75 11.38
C LYS A 45 15.15 -3.50 10.50
N PRO A 46 13.84 -3.17 10.59
CA PRO A 46 12.83 -3.80 9.76
C PRO A 46 13.19 -3.63 8.29
N LYS A 47 13.32 -4.76 7.58
CA LYS A 47 13.63 -4.76 6.14
C LYS A 47 12.35 -4.45 5.36
N PRO A 48 12.38 -3.55 4.37
CA PRO A 48 11.22 -3.30 3.52
C PRO A 48 10.89 -4.56 2.72
N ARG A 49 9.63 -5.00 2.77
CA ARG A 49 9.12 -6.12 1.98
C ARG A 49 8.41 -5.59 0.73
N ILE A 50 8.79 -6.10 -0.43
CA ILE A 50 8.34 -5.64 -1.74
C ILE A 50 7.81 -6.85 -2.50
N GLN A 51 6.59 -6.73 -3.03
CA GLN A 51 5.97 -7.77 -3.83
C GLN A 51 6.00 -7.35 -5.30
N ILE A 52 6.56 -8.20 -6.16
CA ILE A 52 6.73 -7.94 -7.58
C ILE A 52 5.81 -8.88 -8.35
N LEU A 53 4.77 -8.33 -8.97
CA LEU A 53 3.89 -9.06 -9.87
C LEU A 53 4.39 -8.94 -11.31
N VAL A 54 4.71 -10.07 -11.92
CA VAL A 54 5.07 -10.19 -13.33
C VAL A 54 3.86 -10.70 -14.10
N LEU A 55 3.32 -9.89 -15.00
CA LEU A 55 2.21 -10.28 -15.89
C LEU A 55 2.73 -11.18 -17.03
N GLY A 56 3.25 -12.35 -16.68
CA GLY A 56 3.82 -13.34 -17.59
C GLY A 56 4.76 -14.29 -16.86
N ASP A 57 5.49 -15.10 -17.62
CA ASP A 57 6.48 -16.02 -17.07
C ASP A 57 7.72 -15.27 -16.52
N ILE A 58 8.05 -15.56 -15.25
CA ILE A 58 9.25 -15.05 -14.57
C ILE A 58 10.51 -15.41 -15.36
N GLY A 59 10.59 -16.63 -15.90
CA GLY A 59 11.74 -17.14 -16.65
C GLY A 59 12.01 -16.37 -17.94
N ARG A 60 10.96 -15.80 -18.54
CA ARG A 60 11.01 -15.02 -19.78
C ARG A 60 11.13 -13.51 -19.55
N SER A 61 11.24 -13.07 -18.30
CA SER A 61 11.38 -11.65 -17.95
C SER A 61 12.70 -11.34 -17.22
N PRO A 62 13.87 -11.40 -17.92
CA PRO A 62 15.16 -11.04 -17.33
C PRO A 62 15.15 -9.65 -16.68
N ARG A 63 14.42 -8.69 -17.25
CA ARG A 63 14.27 -7.34 -16.70
C ARG A 63 13.66 -7.35 -15.30
N MET A 64 12.64 -8.17 -15.06
CA MET A 64 11.98 -8.26 -13.75
C MET A 64 12.83 -9.05 -12.75
N GLN A 65 13.55 -10.07 -13.20
CA GLN A 65 14.53 -10.79 -12.37
C GLN A 65 15.66 -9.86 -11.89
N TYR A 66 16.27 -9.07 -12.79
CA TYR A 66 17.31 -8.12 -12.40
C TYR A 66 16.78 -7.04 -11.45
N HIS A 67 15.55 -6.58 -11.64
CA HIS A 67 14.91 -5.63 -10.73
C HIS A 67 14.76 -6.22 -9.33
N ALA A 68 14.20 -7.44 -9.22
CA ALA A 68 14.07 -8.16 -7.96
C ALA A 68 15.43 -8.37 -7.26
N ILE A 69 16.45 -8.80 -8.00
CA ILE A 69 17.80 -9.02 -7.49
C ILE A 69 18.42 -7.70 -7.01
N SER A 70 18.23 -6.59 -7.74
CA SER A 70 18.78 -5.29 -7.36
C SER A 70 18.21 -4.78 -6.03
N ILE A 71 16.94 -5.06 -5.76
CA ILE A 71 16.25 -4.72 -4.50
C ILE A 71 16.75 -5.61 -3.37
N ALA A 72 16.85 -6.93 -3.61
CA ALA A 72 17.36 -7.88 -2.63
C ALA A 72 18.80 -7.56 -2.20
N LYS A 73 19.66 -7.18 -3.17
CA LYS A 73 21.05 -6.74 -2.90
C LYS A 73 21.14 -5.51 -2.00
N ARG A 74 20.12 -4.64 -1.99
CA ARG A 74 20.05 -3.44 -1.13
C ARG A 74 19.40 -3.73 0.22
N GLY A 75 19.15 -5.00 0.56
CA GLY A 75 18.59 -5.41 1.85
C GLY A 75 17.07 -5.45 1.92
N GLY A 76 16.36 -5.29 0.79
CA GLY A 76 14.93 -5.50 0.72
C GLY A 76 14.57 -6.99 0.72
N LEU A 77 13.41 -7.33 1.28
CA LEU A 77 12.80 -8.65 1.15
C LEU A 77 11.91 -8.62 -0.10
N VAL A 78 12.11 -9.56 -1.03
CA VAL A 78 11.40 -9.54 -2.32
C VAL A 78 10.63 -10.83 -2.50
N ASP A 79 9.31 -10.70 -2.67
CA ASP A 79 8.41 -11.77 -3.06
C ASP A 79 8.06 -11.59 -4.54
N ILE A 80 8.48 -12.52 -5.41
CA ILE A 80 8.18 -12.47 -6.85
C ILE A 80 7.03 -13.43 -7.18
N ILE A 81 6.03 -12.92 -7.89
CA ILE A 81 4.85 -13.66 -8.34
C ILE A 81 4.75 -13.52 -9.85
N GLY A 82 4.56 -14.62 -10.55
CA GLY A 82 4.33 -14.61 -11.98
C GLY A 82 3.38 -15.73 -12.38
N TYR A 83 2.98 -15.69 -13.64
CA TYR A 83 2.09 -16.69 -14.22
C TYR A 83 2.94 -17.83 -14.80
N TYR A 84 2.53 -19.06 -14.53
CA TYR A 84 3.14 -20.23 -15.14
C TYR A 84 2.56 -20.45 -16.55
N GLY A 85 3.41 -20.59 -17.57
CA GLY A 85 3.00 -21.16 -18.86
C GLY A 85 2.37 -20.22 -19.90
N THR A 86 2.86 -18.97 -20.03
CA THR A 86 2.59 -18.11 -21.21
C THR A 86 3.65 -18.23 -22.30
#